data_AF-A0A9W7HZU1-F1
#
_entry.id   AF-A0A9W7HZU1-F1
#
_cell.length_a   1.000
_cell.length_b   1.000
_cell.length_c   1.000
_cell.angle_alpha   90.00
_cell.angle_beta   90.00
_cell.angle_gamma   90.00
#
_symmetry.space_group_name_H-M   'P 1'
#
loop_
_entity.id
_entity.type
_entity.pdbx_description
1 polymer ?
#
loop_
_entity_poly.entity_id
_entity_poly.type
_entity_poly.pdbx_seq_one_letter_code
_entity_poly.pdbx_strand_id
1 'polypeptide(L)'
;MGASESVLSGSLSSSADEITTISKRTETVDPILEKLKSLKITSPILTTPPTEGSLTDILVRKASSSSGKATVDPKVLVELLSMYRDWQEEKAQEIGKKQEEIENKIEVVDALAVKLLQRFNYSVSTMKTTSQHLSEVHTLQVELGELKGRLTEVLSNCDTLCKRITAEGPEPLRSSIKPFAVATANRSSPPDQRVIPTDQTLTSIEKKLK
;
A
#
# COMPACT_ATOMS: atom_id res chain seq x y z
N MET A 1 14.29 -29.63 3.08
CA MET A 1 15.69 -29.37 3.46
C MET A 1 16.36 -28.63 2.31
N GLY A 2 17.10 -27.55 2.60
CA GLY A 2 17.93 -26.85 1.62
C GLY A 2 17.61 -25.37 1.49
N ALA A 3 18.05 -24.57 2.46
CA ALA A 3 18.16 -23.12 2.33
C ALA A 3 19.51 -22.81 1.66
N SER A 4 19.51 -21.95 0.64
CA SER A 4 20.75 -21.42 0.05
C SER A 4 21.08 -20.10 0.72
N GLU A 5 22.11 -20.11 1.54
CA GLU A 5 22.70 -18.93 2.16
C GLU A 5 23.55 -18.17 1.13
N SER A 6 23.24 -16.89 0.92
CA SER A 6 24.02 -16.00 0.08
C SER A 6 25.10 -15.32 0.93
N VAL A 7 26.35 -15.54 0.55
CA VAL A 7 27.55 -14.99 1.21
C VAL A 7 27.96 -13.71 0.45
N LEU A 8 27.82 -12.54 1.09
CA LEU A 8 28.35 -11.27 0.58
C LEU A 8 29.66 -10.96 1.30
N SER A 9 30.78 -11.34 0.68
CA SER A 9 32.10 -10.84 1.07
C SER A 9 32.36 -9.48 0.41
N GLY A 10 32.67 -8.50 1.26
CA GLY A 10 32.78 -7.08 0.93
C GLY A 10 33.91 -6.75 -0.05
N SER A 11 33.58 -5.86 -0.98
CA SER A 11 34.53 -4.98 -1.64
C SER A 11 34.19 -3.54 -1.24
N LEU A 12 35.17 -2.93 -0.59
CA LEU A 12 35.18 -1.63 0.06
C LEU A 12 35.08 -0.50 -0.99
N SER A 13 33.91 0.11 -1.16
CA SER A 13 33.80 1.49 -1.68
C SER A 13 32.39 2.05 -1.52
N SER A 14 32.16 2.72 -0.39
CA SER A 14 31.54 4.05 -0.28
C SER A 14 30.99 4.22 1.13
N SER A 15 31.53 5.24 1.81
CA SER A 15 30.85 6.05 2.84
C SER A 15 29.79 5.31 3.66
N ALA A 16 30.26 4.49 4.60
CA ALA A 16 29.39 3.85 5.58
C ALA A 16 28.78 4.90 6.51
N ASP A 17 27.45 4.94 6.50
CA ASP A 17 26.60 5.51 7.53
C ASP A 17 26.86 4.71 8.83
N GLU A 18 27.77 5.22 9.66
CA GLU A 18 28.06 4.68 10.97
C GLU A 18 27.02 5.26 11.94
N ILE A 19 26.15 4.41 12.50
CA ILE A 19 25.21 4.84 13.54
C ILE A 19 26.01 5.08 14.83
N THR A 20 26.47 6.33 15.01
CA THR A 20 27.17 6.76 16.22
C THR A 20 26.16 6.91 17.36
N THR A 21 26.09 5.91 18.23
CA THR A 21 25.35 6.05 19.49
C THR A 21 26.16 6.96 20.43
N ILE A 22 25.58 8.12 20.78
CA ILE A 22 26.19 9.10 21.68
C ILE A 22 26.19 8.51 23.10
N SER A 23 27.23 7.76 23.45
CA SER A 23 27.37 7.10 24.76
C SER A 23 27.74 8.07 25.90
N LYS A 24 27.98 9.35 25.62
CA LYS A 24 28.44 10.30 26.63
C LYS A 24 27.72 11.63 26.47
N ARG A 25 26.65 11.82 27.24
CA ARG A 25 26.08 13.14 27.49
C ARG A 25 27.16 13.92 28.24
N THR A 26 27.80 14.88 27.58
CA THR A 26 28.70 15.78 28.28
C THR A 26 27.88 16.52 29.32
N GLU A 27 28.28 16.39 30.58
CA GLU A 27 27.77 17.16 31.72
C GLU A 27 28.29 18.60 31.64
N THR A 28 28.14 19.20 30.46
CA THR A 28 28.40 20.61 30.24
C THR A 28 27.10 21.31 30.51
N VAL A 29 27.02 21.90 31.70
CA VAL A 29 25.93 22.80 32.10
C VAL A 29 25.70 23.78 30.95
N ASP A 30 24.46 23.86 30.50
CA ASP A 30 24.07 24.76 29.41
C ASP A 30 24.59 26.18 29.73
N PRO A 31 25.39 26.79 28.85
CA PRO A 31 25.98 28.12 29.09
C PRO A 31 24.90 29.19 29.33
N ILE A 32 23.68 28.99 28.84
CA ILE A 32 22.52 29.85 29.11
C ILE A 32 22.06 29.66 30.56
N LEU A 33 22.05 28.43 31.07
CA LEU A 33 21.66 28.10 32.44
C LEU A 33 22.65 28.65 33.47
N GLU A 34 23.96 28.63 33.18
CA GLU A 34 24.97 29.31 34.00
C GLU A 34 24.78 30.84 33.99
N LYS A 35 24.51 31.43 32.82
CA LYS A 35 24.20 32.87 32.73
C LYS A 35 22.96 33.25 33.52
N LEU A 36 21.90 32.44 33.48
CA LEU A 36 20.68 32.66 34.24
C LEU A 36 20.90 32.53 35.74
N LYS A 37 21.74 31.59 36.19
CA LYS A 37 22.10 31.46 37.62
C LYS A 37 22.99 32.58 38.15
N SER A 38 23.81 33.19 37.28
CA SER A 38 24.71 34.29 37.64
C SER A 38 24.05 35.68 37.58
N LEU A 39 22.83 35.78 37.03
CA LEU A 39 22.01 36.98 37.10
C LEU A 39 21.53 37.22 38.54
N LYS A 40 22.09 38.24 39.20
CA LYS A 40 21.56 38.75 40.47
C LYS A 40 20.17 39.35 40.22
N ILE A 41 19.16 38.76 40.86
CA ILE A 41 17.82 39.35 40.96
C ILE A 41 18.00 40.69 41.66
N THR A 42 17.88 41.78 40.89
CA THR A 42 17.83 43.12 41.45
C THR A 42 16.59 43.25 42.33
N SER A 43 16.70 44.02 43.41
CA SER A 43 15.57 44.30 44.29
C SER A 43 14.37 44.77 43.45
N PRO A 44 13.17 44.22 43.70
CA PRO A 44 11.99 44.60 42.93
C PRO A 44 11.81 46.11 42.96
N ILE A 45 11.58 46.69 41.78
CA ILE A 45 11.37 48.15 41.61
C ILE A 45 10.17 48.62 42.44
N LEU A 46 9.22 47.72 42.70
CA LEU A 46 8.07 47.96 43.56
C LEU A 46 8.40 47.47 44.98
N THR A 47 8.86 48.39 45.82
CA THR A 47 9.12 48.17 47.25
C THR A 47 7.84 48.15 48.09
N THR A 48 6.67 48.36 47.47
CA THR A 48 5.36 48.31 48.09
C THR A 48 4.39 47.49 47.22
N PRO A 49 3.50 46.68 47.81
CA PRO A 49 2.47 45.99 47.06
C PRO A 49 1.58 47.02 46.34
N PRO A 50 1.21 46.81 45.07
CA PRO A 50 0.28 47.70 44.39
C PRO A 50 -1.04 47.70 45.16
N THR A 51 -1.45 48.86 45.66
CA THR A 51 -2.80 49.04 46.21
C THR A 51 -3.81 48.59 45.17
N GLU A 52 -4.67 47.64 45.54
CA GLU A 52 -5.82 47.09 44.80
C GLU A 52 -6.58 48.17 44.03
N GLY A 53 -6.17 48.40 42.78
CA GLY A 53 -6.74 49.41 41.89
C GLY A 53 -6.86 48.79 40.50
N SER A 54 -8.05 48.90 39.92
CA SER A 54 -8.43 48.34 38.62
C SER A 54 -7.32 48.52 37.57
N LEU A 55 -7.07 47.49 36.75
CA LEU A 55 -6.10 47.50 35.65
C LEU A 55 -6.24 48.74 34.73
N THR A 56 -7.44 49.29 34.60
CA THR A 56 -7.71 50.52 33.85
C THR A 56 -7.08 51.77 34.48
N ASP A 57 -7.04 51.87 35.82
CA ASP A 57 -6.38 52.98 36.52
C ASP A 57 -4.85 52.91 36.41
N ILE A 58 -4.30 51.72 36.22
CA ILE A 58 -2.85 51.52 36.03
C ILE A 58 -2.44 51.97 34.61
N LEU A 59 -3.27 51.67 33.59
CA LEU A 59 -3.00 52.05 32.20
C LEU A 59 -3.13 53.57 31.95
N VAL A 60 -4.04 54.24 32.65
CA VAL A 60 -4.30 55.68 32.46
C VAL A 60 -3.37 56.57 33.30
N ARG A 61 -2.69 56.00 34.30
CA ARG A 61 -1.77 56.75 35.17
C ARG A 61 -0.48 57.09 34.41
N LYS A 62 -0.44 58.31 33.86
CA LYS A 62 0.76 58.98 33.37
C LYS A 62 1.88 58.85 34.42
N ALA A 63 2.97 58.18 34.07
CA ALA A 63 4.10 57.96 34.95
C ALA A 63 4.61 59.30 35.49
N SER A 64 4.51 59.50 36.81
CA SER A 64 5.08 60.66 37.49
C SER A 64 6.59 60.66 37.29
N SER A 65 7.05 61.77 36.71
CA SER A 65 8.42 62.21 36.49
C SER A 65 9.46 61.60 37.43
N SER A 66 10.10 60.52 37.01
CA SER A 66 11.35 60.00 37.58
C SER A 66 12.48 60.33 36.60
N SER A 67 13.48 61.04 37.12
CA SER A 67 14.57 61.67 36.38
C SER A 67 15.55 60.63 35.81
N GLY A 68 15.59 60.58 34.47
CA GLY A 68 16.51 59.77 33.66
C GLY A 68 16.09 59.90 32.20
N LYS A 69 16.39 61.04 31.58
CA LYS A 69 15.97 61.40 30.20
C LYS A 69 16.65 60.50 29.17
N ALA A 70 16.04 59.35 28.90
CA ALA A 70 16.12 58.65 27.63
C ALA A 70 14.70 58.47 27.09
N THR A 71 13.98 59.58 26.93
CA THR A 71 12.66 59.59 26.28
C THR A 71 12.88 59.40 24.79
N VAL A 72 12.63 58.18 24.32
CA VAL A 72 12.61 57.86 22.89
C VAL A 72 11.53 58.72 22.23
N ASP A 73 11.87 59.38 21.12
CA ASP A 73 10.92 60.20 20.36
C ASP A 73 9.70 59.34 19.95
N PRO A 74 8.46 59.70 20.35
CA PRO A 74 7.26 58.97 19.98
C PRO A 74 7.12 58.74 18.48
N LYS A 75 7.64 59.64 17.65
CA LYS A 75 7.59 59.52 16.19
C LYS A 75 8.45 58.36 15.68
N VAL A 76 9.64 58.18 16.26
CA VAL A 76 10.55 57.06 15.97
C VAL A 76 9.93 55.73 16.40
N LEU A 77 9.20 55.71 17.52
CA LEU A 77 8.51 54.50 17.99
C LEU A 77 7.41 54.07 17.01
N VAL A 78 6.62 55.02 16.49
CA VAL A 78 5.57 54.72 15.49
C VAL A 78 6.17 54.22 14.19
N GLU A 79 7.27 54.82 13.73
CA GLU A 79 7.97 54.39 12.52
C GLU A 79 8.55 52.97 12.68
N LEU A 80 9.17 52.66 13.83
CA LEU A 80 9.67 51.33 14.12
C LEU A 80 8.54 50.28 14.16
N LEU A 81 7.41 50.61 14.78
CA LEU A 81 6.23 49.74 14.81
C LEU A 81 5.60 49.56 13.42
N SER A 82 5.66 50.58 12.57
CA SER A 82 5.23 50.47 11.17
C SER A 82 6.15 49.53 10.41
N MET A 83 7.46 49.75 10.47
CA MET A 83 8.47 48.94 9.79
C MET A 83 8.42 47.47 10.26
N TYR A 84 8.18 47.23 11.56
CA TYR A 84 7.98 45.89 12.09
C TYR A 84 6.70 45.24 11.56
N ARG A 85 5.60 45.99 11.44
CA ARG A 85 4.34 45.48 10.90
C ARG A 85 4.46 45.11 9.43
N ASP A 86 5.12 45.96 8.64
CA ASP A 86 5.37 45.69 7.23
C ASP A 86 6.24 44.44 7.05
N TRP A 87 7.28 44.30 7.88
CA TRP A 87 8.11 43.10 7.90
C TRP A 87 7.31 41.85 8.31
N GLN A 88 6.44 41.94 9.31
CA GLN A 88 5.56 40.84 9.72
C GLN A 88 4.61 40.41 8.59
N GLU A 89 4.01 41.38 7.89
CA GLU A 89 3.13 41.14 6.74
C GLU A 89 3.91 40.43 5.61
N GLU A 90 5.11 40.91 5.29
CA GLU A 90 5.98 40.29 4.28
C GLU A 90 6.33 38.85 4.65
N LYS A 91 6.72 38.59 5.91
CA LYS A 91 7.01 37.22 6.37
C LYS A 91 5.78 36.32 6.32
N ALA A 92 4.60 36.83 6.70
CA ALA A 92 3.35 36.09 6.63
C ALA A 92 3.00 35.71 5.18
N GLN A 93 3.18 36.63 4.24
CA GLN A 93 2.99 36.36 2.80
C GLN A 93 3.98 35.32 2.27
N GLU A 94 5.25 35.42 2.66
CA GLU A 94 6.28 34.46 2.24
C GLU A 94 5.99 33.05 2.76
N ILE A 95 5.54 32.94 4.02
CA ILE A 95 5.10 31.67 4.62
C ILE A 95 3.88 31.13 3.89
N GLY A 96 2.87 31.97 3.64
CA GLY A 96 1.64 31.58 2.93
C GLY A 96 1.94 31.02 1.55
N LYS A 97 2.80 31.70 0.77
CA LYS A 97 3.20 31.24 -0.56
C LYS A 97 3.93 29.89 -0.52
N LYS A 98 4.82 29.67 0.46
CA LYS A 98 5.51 28.39 0.64
C LYS A 98 4.54 27.27 1.04
N GLN A 99 3.57 27.57 1.90
CA GLN A 99 2.53 26.61 2.28
C GLN A 99 1.67 26.20 1.08
N GLU A 100 1.24 27.17 0.28
CA GLU A 100 0.48 26.91 -0.96
C GLU A 100 1.26 26.04 -1.95
N GLU A 101 2.57 26.30 -2.15
CA GLU A 101 3.41 25.46 -3.00
C GLU A 101 3.52 24.02 -2.47
N ILE A 102 3.66 23.86 -1.15
CA ILE A 102 3.72 22.55 -0.51
C ILE A 102 2.40 21.81 -0.67
N GLU A 103 1.26 22.47 -0.44
CA GLU A 103 -0.07 21.90 -0.60
C GLU A 103 -0.31 21.41 -2.04
N ASN A 104 0.00 22.24 -3.04
CA ASN A 104 -0.07 21.86 -4.45
C ASN A 104 0.79 20.61 -4.76
N LYS A 105 2.00 20.52 -4.19
CA LYS A 105 2.86 19.33 -4.37
C LYS A 105 2.27 18.10 -3.69
N ILE A 106 1.66 18.24 -2.52
CA ILE A 106 1.00 17.14 -1.81
C ILE A 106 -0.17 16.61 -2.64
N GLU A 107 -1.01 17.48 -3.19
CA GLU A 107 -2.13 17.08 -4.05
C GLU A 107 -1.66 16.29 -5.28
N VAL A 108 -0.59 16.75 -5.94
CA VAL A 108 -0.02 16.04 -7.10
C VAL A 108 0.53 14.67 -6.70
N VAL A 109 1.23 14.58 -5.56
CA VAL A 109 1.78 13.31 -5.06
C VAL A 109 0.67 12.35 -4.68
N ASP A 110 -0.41 12.82 -4.05
CA ASP A 110 -1.56 11.99 -3.68
C ASP A 110 -2.27 11.44 -4.92
N ALA A 111 -2.53 12.31 -5.91
CA ALA A 111 -3.12 11.90 -7.19
C ALA A 111 -2.23 10.88 -7.94
N LEU A 112 -0.90 11.05 -7.88
CA LEU A 112 0.05 10.10 -8.44
C LEU A 112 0.03 8.75 -7.68
N ALA A 113 0.01 8.79 -6.35
CA ALA A 113 0.01 7.60 -5.51
C ALA A 113 -1.25 6.75 -5.76
N VAL A 114 -2.42 7.38 -5.86
CA VAL A 114 -3.68 6.70 -6.20
C VAL A 114 -3.59 6.04 -7.58
N LYS A 115 -3.10 6.76 -8.60
CA LYS A 115 -2.93 6.19 -9.96
C LYS A 115 -1.94 5.03 -10.00
N LEU A 116 -0.86 5.13 -9.24
CA LEU A 116 0.16 4.08 -9.14
C LEU A 116 -0.44 2.82 -8.49
N LEU A 117 -1.16 2.98 -7.39
CA LEU A 117 -1.85 1.88 -6.71
C LEU A 117 -2.88 1.21 -7.63
N GLN A 118 -3.66 1.99 -8.37
CA GLN A 118 -4.62 1.46 -9.34
C GLN A 118 -3.93 0.62 -10.43
N ARG A 119 -2.82 1.10 -10.99
CA ARG A 119 -2.03 0.35 -11.98
C ARG A 119 -1.45 -0.94 -11.40
N PHE A 120 -0.93 -0.89 -10.18
CA PHE A 120 -0.42 -2.08 -9.51
C PHE A 120 -1.51 -3.13 -9.30
N ASN A 121 -2.69 -2.72 -8.80
CA ASN A 121 -3.80 -3.64 -8.60
C ASN A 121 -4.28 -4.28 -9.90
N TYR A 122 -4.36 -3.49 -10.98
CA TYR A 122 -4.68 -4.02 -12.31
C TYR A 122 -3.63 -5.04 -12.80
N SER A 123 -2.34 -4.72 -12.63
CA SER A 123 -1.23 -5.61 -13.00
C SER A 123 -1.27 -6.92 -12.22
N VAL A 124 -1.47 -6.85 -10.90
CA VAL A 124 -1.61 -8.03 -10.02
C VAL A 124 -2.80 -8.88 -10.44
N SER A 125 -3.96 -8.27 -10.72
CA SER A 125 -5.12 -9.00 -11.21
C SER A 125 -4.83 -9.71 -12.54
N THR A 126 -4.18 -9.02 -13.48
CA THR A 126 -3.82 -9.58 -14.79
C THR A 126 -2.84 -10.74 -14.64
N MET A 127 -1.79 -10.57 -13.82
CA MET A 127 -0.84 -11.64 -13.51
C MET A 127 -1.51 -12.85 -12.88
N LYS A 128 -2.46 -12.63 -11.96
CA LYS A 128 -3.21 -13.71 -11.31
C LYS A 128 -4.02 -14.50 -12.34
N THR A 129 -4.71 -13.82 -13.25
CA THR A 129 -5.47 -14.46 -14.33
C THR A 129 -4.54 -15.23 -15.28
N THR A 130 -3.42 -14.65 -15.69
CA THR A 130 -2.44 -15.34 -16.54
C THR A 130 -1.86 -16.57 -15.85
N SER A 131 -1.53 -16.46 -14.56
CA SER A 131 -1.04 -17.59 -13.76
C SER A 131 -2.06 -18.72 -13.67
N GLN A 132 -3.35 -18.38 -13.51
CA GLN A 132 -4.43 -19.36 -13.49
C GLN A 132 -4.52 -20.11 -14.83
N HIS A 133 -4.53 -19.38 -15.96
CA HIS A 133 -4.56 -20.00 -17.28
C HIS A 133 -3.33 -20.87 -17.56
N LEU A 134 -2.14 -20.45 -17.13
CA LEU A 134 -0.93 -21.27 -17.27
C LEU A 134 -1.01 -22.55 -16.43
N SER A 135 -1.61 -22.50 -15.24
CA SER A 135 -1.86 -23.68 -14.42
C SER A 135 -2.81 -24.66 -15.13
N GLU A 136 -3.87 -24.16 -15.75
CA GLU A 136 -4.81 -24.98 -16.54
C GLU A 136 -4.12 -25.62 -17.75
N VAL A 137 -3.27 -24.88 -18.45
CA VAL A 137 -2.45 -25.41 -19.56
C VAL A 137 -1.52 -26.53 -19.07
N HIS A 138 -0.91 -26.38 -17.89
CA HIS A 138 -0.06 -27.42 -17.33
C HIS A 138 -0.85 -28.71 -17.04
N THR A 139 -2.06 -28.60 -16.49
CA THR A 139 -2.95 -29.75 -16.29
C THR A 139 -3.27 -30.45 -17.62
N LEU A 140 -3.67 -29.69 -18.64
CA LEU A 140 -3.96 -30.25 -19.98
C LEU A 140 -2.74 -30.93 -20.61
N GLN A 141 -1.54 -30.38 -20.41
CA GLN A 141 -0.29 -30.96 -20.91
C GLN A 141 -0.04 -32.35 -20.29
N VAL A 142 -0.35 -32.53 -19.01
CA VAL A 142 -0.23 -33.83 -18.32
C VAL A 142 -1.23 -34.84 -18.87
N GLU A 143 -2.51 -34.45 -19.01
CA GLU A 143 -3.55 -35.32 -19.56
C GLU A 143 -3.25 -35.76 -21.00
N LEU A 144 -2.74 -34.85 -21.83
CA LEU A 144 -2.30 -35.16 -23.18
C LEU A 144 -1.15 -36.19 -23.19
N GLY A 145 -0.21 -36.07 -22.25
CA GLY A 145 0.87 -37.04 -22.07
C GLY A 145 0.36 -38.43 -21.69
N GLU A 146 -0.58 -38.52 -20.75
CA GLU A 146 -1.20 -39.78 -20.35
C GLU A 146 -1.98 -40.43 -21.51
N LEU A 147 -2.78 -39.63 -22.23
CA LEU A 147 -3.55 -40.10 -23.39
C LEU A 147 -2.61 -40.63 -24.49
N LYS A 148 -1.50 -39.94 -24.75
CA LYS A 148 -0.47 -40.39 -25.68
C LYS A 148 0.16 -41.72 -25.23
N GLY A 149 0.40 -41.89 -23.94
CA GLY A 149 0.86 -43.15 -23.35
C GLY A 149 -0.11 -44.30 -23.62
N ARG A 150 -1.39 -44.10 -23.28
CA ARG A 150 -2.47 -45.09 -23.52
C ARG A 150 -2.62 -45.45 -24.99
N LEU A 151 -2.55 -44.46 -25.89
CA LEU A 151 -2.61 -44.71 -27.34
C LEU A 151 -1.43 -45.55 -27.82
N THR A 152 -0.22 -45.27 -27.31
CA THR A 152 0.99 -46.02 -27.66
C THR A 152 0.89 -47.48 -27.19
N GLU A 153 0.35 -47.71 -25.99
CA GLU A 153 0.07 -49.05 -25.47
C GLU A 153 -0.95 -49.80 -26.34
N VAL A 154 -2.07 -49.16 -26.69
CA VAL A 154 -3.09 -49.75 -27.58
C VAL A 154 -2.48 -50.09 -28.95
N LEU A 155 -1.67 -49.20 -29.52
CA LEU A 155 -1.01 -49.43 -30.80
C LEU A 155 -0.03 -50.61 -30.72
N SER A 156 0.74 -50.69 -29.64
CA SER A 156 1.65 -51.82 -29.39
C SER A 156 0.89 -53.13 -29.21
N ASN A 157 -0.22 -53.12 -28.47
CA ASN A 157 -1.08 -54.29 -28.30
C ASN A 157 -1.65 -54.75 -29.66
N CYS A 158 -2.17 -53.83 -30.47
CA CYS A 158 -2.61 -54.12 -31.84
C CYS A 158 -1.48 -54.68 -32.72
N ASP A 159 -0.26 -54.13 -32.65
CA ASP A 159 0.89 -54.66 -33.39
C ASP A 159 1.27 -56.08 -32.95
N THR A 160 1.28 -56.35 -31.64
CA THR A 160 1.50 -57.72 -31.12
C THR A 160 0.40 -58.68 -31.55
N LEU A 161 -0.85 -58.22 -31.61
CA LEU A 161 -1.98 -59.00 -32.08
C LEU A 161 -1.84 -59.32 -33.58
N CYS A 162 -1.50 -58.33 -34.40
CA CYS A 162 -1.24 -58.51 -35.84
C CYS A 162 -0.10 -59.52 -36.08
N LYS A 163 1.00 -59.41 -35.33
CA LYS A 163 2.12 -60.37 -35.37
C LYS A 163 1.67 -61.79 -34.98
N ARG A 164 0.86 -61.93 -33.92
CA ARG A 164 0.32 -63.23 -33.50
C ARG A 164 -0.57 -63.85 -34.56
N ILE A 165 -1.49 -63.08 -35.14
CA ILE A 165 -2.36 -63.53 -36.24
C ILE A 165 -1.51 -64.01 -37.42
N THR A 166 -0.41 -63.32 -37.71
CA THR A 166 0.49 -63.66 -38.83
C THR A 166 1.25 -64.97 -38.56
N ALA A 167 1.62 -65.23 -37.30
CA ALA A 167 2.40 -66.42 -36.90
C ALA A 167 1.53 -67.67 -36.64
N GLU A 168 0.40 -67.51 -35.95
CA GLU A 168 -0.42 -68.61 -35.42
C GLU A 168 -1.76 -68.78 -36.17
N GLY A 169 -2.13 -67.81 -37.03
CA GLY A 169 -3.45 -67.73 -37.65
C GLY A 169 -4.52 -67.14 -36.72
N PRO A 170 -5.75 -66.90 -37.22
CA PRO A 170 -6.82 -66.26 -36.44
C PRO A 170 -7.58 -67.19 -35.48
N GLU A 171 -7.40 -68.51 -35.61
CA GLU A 171 -8.17 -69.52 -34.88
C GLU A 171 -8.01 -69.48 -33.34
N PRO A 172 -6.82 -69.19 -32.74
CA PRO A 172 -6.68 -69.04 -31.29
C PRO A 172 -7.44 -67.85 -30.68
N LEU A 173 -7.74 -66.82 -31.49
CA LEU A 173 -8.51 -65.67 -31.03
C LEU A 173 -10.01 -65.97 -31.03
N ARG A 174 -10.48 -66.81 -31.96
CA ARG A 174 -11.88 -67.22 -32.08
C ARG A 174 -12.36 -68.05 -30.91
N SER A 175 -11.47 -68.83 -30.29
CA SER A 175 -11.79 -69.61 -29.08
C SER A 175 -11.78 -68.78 -27.80
N SER A 176 -11.10 -67.63 -27.78
CA SER A 176 -10.96 -66.74 -26.60
C SER A 176 -12.08 -65.72 -26.48
N ILE A 177 -12.74 -65.37 -27.58
CA ILE A 177 -13.87 -64.44 -27.58
C ILE A 177 -15.13 -65.16 -27.06
N LYS A 178 -15.54 -64.85 -25.82
CA LYS A 178 -16.92 -65.12 -25.39
C LYS A 178 -17.84 -64.15 -26.15
N PRO A 179 -18.88 -64.63 -26.86
CA PRO A 179 -19.85 -63.75 -27.50
C PRO A 179 -20.49 -62.84 -26.44
N PHE A 180 -20.49 -61.53 -26.69
CA PHE A 180 -21.29 -60.60 -25.90
C PHE A 180 -22.77 -60.96 -26.10
N ALA A 181 -23.39 -61.53 -25.07
CA ALA A 181 -24.83 -61.79 -25.08
C ALA A 181 -25.57 -60.44 -25.00
N VAL A 182 -26.18 -60.03 -26.09
CA VAL A 182 -27.14 -58.93 -26.11
C VAL A 182 -28.34 -59.35 -25.27
N ALA A 183 -28.49 -58.73 -24.09
CA ALA A 183 -29.70 -58.87 -23.30
C ALA A 183 -30.85 -58.16 -24.05
N THR A 184 -31.64 -58.93 -24.78
CA THR A 184 -32.97 -58.49 -25.25
C THR A 184 -33.89 -58.38 -24.04
N ALA A 185 -33.82 -57.23 -23.36
CA ALA A 185 -34.84 -56.84 -22.39
C ALA A 185 -36.15 -56.61 -23.14
N ASN A 186 -37.05 -57.58 -22.98
CA ASN A 186 -38.40 -57.56 -23.53
C ASN A 186 -39.15 -56.35 -22.94
N ARG A 187 -39.33 -55.30 -23.76
CA ARG A 187 -39.98 -54.04 -23.38
C ARG A 187 -41.49 -54.21 -23.44
N SER A 188 -42.11 -54.58 -22.32
CA SER A 188 -43.56 -54.41 -22.14
C SER A 188 -43.83 -53.09 -21.42
N SER A 189 -44.26 -52.07 -22.18
CA SER A 189 -44.95 -50.89 -21.62
C SER A 189 -46.32 -51.30 -21.06
N PRO A 190 -46.98 -50.50 -20.18
CA PRO A 190 -47.80 -49.37 -20.66
C PRO A 190 -47.92 -48.22 -19.59
N PRO A 191 -48.88 -47.27 -19.66
CA PRO A 191 -48.70 -46.00 -20.36
C PRO A 191 -48.99 -44.74 -19.50
N ASP A 192 -48.73 -43.59 -20.12
CA ASP A 192 -49.47 -42.31 -19.96
C ASP A 192 -49.29 -41.46 -18.68
N GLN A 193 -48.64 -40.29 -18.83
CA GLN A 193 -49.28 -39.01 -18.50
C GLN A 193 -48.51 -37.80 -19.07
N ARG A 194 -49.16 -37.24 -20.07
CA ARG A 194 -49.09 -35.88 -20.62
C ARG A 194 -49.03 -34.79 -19.53
N VAL A 195 -48.03 -33.89 -19.57
CA VAL A 195 -48.18 -32.46 -19.21
C VAL A 195 -47.27 -31.60 -20.10
N ILE A 196 -47.88 -30.69 -20.85
CA ILE A 196 -47.30 -29.47 -21.45
C ILE A 196 -47.90 -28.31 -20.64
N PRO A 197 -47.12 -27.33 -20.17
CA PRO A 197 -47.10 -25.97 -20.81
C PRO A 197 -45.70 -25.32 -20.80
N THR A 198 -45.21 -24.68 -21.86
CA THR A 198 -45.53 -23.37 -22.47
C THR A 198 -45.24 -22.14 -21.60
N ASP A 199 -44.24 -21.38 -22.07
CA ASP A 199 -44.03 -19.92 -22.07
C ASP A 199 -43.65 -19.07 -20.84
N GLN A 200 -42.61 -18.24 -21.09
CA GLN A 200 -42.46 -16.81 -20.77
C GLN A 200 -42.42 -16.42 -19.27
N THR A 201 -41.51 -15.59 -18.75
CA THR A 201 -41.20 -14.20 -19.17
C THR A 201 -40.15 -13.57 -18.23
N LEU A 202 -39.34 -12.64 -18.78
CA LEU A 202 -38.88 -11.36 -18.19
C LEU A 202 -37.85 -11.28 -17.03
N THR A 203 -36.72 -10.65 -17.40
CA THR A 203 -36.10 -9.44 -16.81
C THR A 203 -35.11 -9.46 -15.65
N SER A 204 -34.06 -8.66 -15.90
CA SER A 204 -33.43 -7.69 -15.00
C SER A 204 -32.54 -8.23 -13.88
N ILE A 205 -31.23 -8.26 -14.13
CA ILE A 205 -30.24 -7.69 -13.19
C ILE A 205 -29.08 -7.04 -13.98
N GLU A 206 -29.36 -5.92 -14.65
CA GLU A 206 -28.39 -4.82 -14.78
C GLU A 206 -28.85 -3.70 -13.83
N LYS A 207 -28.11 -3.51 -12.73
CA LYS A 207 -27.92 -2.26 -11.98
C LYS A 207 -27.40 -2.55 -10.57
N LYS A 208 -26.09 -2.67 -10.44
CA LYS A 208 -25.36 -2.24 -9.24
C LYS A 208 -23.93 -1.88 -9.60
N LEU A 209 -23.77 -0.69 -10.15
CA LEU A 209 -22.58 0.11 -9.91
C LEU A 209 -23.04 1.56 -9.73
N LYS A 210 -23.09 1.97 -8.48
CA LYS A 210 -23.05 3.36 -8.05
C LYS A 210 -21.81 3.48 -7.18
#